data_AF-A0A1H2HUE7-F1
#
_entry.id   AF-A0A1H2HUE7-F1
#
_cell.length_a   1.000
_cell.length_b   1.000
_cell.length_c   1.000
_cell.angle_alpha   90.00
_cell.angle_beta   90.00
_cell.angle_gamma   90.00
#
_symmetry.space_group_name_H-M   'P 1'
#
loop_
_entity.id
_entity.type
_entity.pdbx_description
1 polymer ?
#
loop_
_entity_poly.entity_id
_entity_poly.type
_entity_poly.pdbx_seq_one_letter_code
_entity_poly.pdbx_strand_id
1 'polypeptide(L)'
;MSTRTTADTIDRFNRVFADHDAEALAGLIGADCVMEAIQPAPDGARTEGRDDCLAFWQALAADRGTRFEPEDVTVSGERATIRWRYHFGDGPADSVRGVTLVRVRDGLIVEALAYSKTGGVPLAAEAGERTTREVLDQYNEAFRRHDPGLLTDLIADDCVIEDSGPAPDGVLREGGAACLARWSELAGNRALTFTPEPADVHGDLAVQPWGLRWGDGEQDRVRGVNLLRIRGGQIVEARGYVKA
;
A
#
# COMPACT_ATOMS: atom_id res chain seq x y z
N MET A 1 -0.51 12.84 -41.95
CA MET A 1 -1.38 12.13 -40.99
C MET A 1 -1.76 13.13 -39.92
N SER A 2 -3.05 13.32 -39.63
CA SER A 2 -3.46 14.22 -38.54
C SER A 2 -3.02 13.60 -37.22
N THR A 3 -2.33 14.38 -36.39
CA THR A 3 -2.02 14.02 -35.01
C THR A 3 -3.32 13.91 -34.21
N ARG A 4 -3.35 12.99 -33.22
CA ARG A 4 -4.52 12.83 -32.33
C ARG A 4 -4.74 14.09 -31.52
N THR A 5 -6.01 14.43 -31.27
CA THR A 5 -6.35 15.55 -30.40
C THR A 5 -6.08 15.18 -28.93
N THR A 6 -5.96 16.19 -28.07
CA THR A 6 -5.88 15.98 -26.61
C THR A 6 -7.07 15.16 -26.11
N ALA A 7 -8.29 15.47 -26.55
CA ALA A 7 -9.49 14.74 -26.15
C ALA A 7 -9.46 13.25 -26.55
N ASP A 8 -9.09 12.93 -27.79
CA ASP A 8 -8.96 11.53 -28.24
C ASP A 8 -7.84 10.79 -27.51
N THR A 9 -6.72 11.47 -27.23
CA THR A 9 -5.60 10.87 -26.48
C THR A 9 -6.01 10.52 -25.04
N ILE A 10 -6.74 11.41 -24.37
CA ILE A 10 -7.17 11.22 -22.98
C ILE A 10 -8.30 10.18 -22.87
N ASP A 11 -9.23 10.15 -23.84
CA ASP A 11 -10.27 9.12 -23.89
C ASP A 11 -9.66 7.71 -24.02
N ARG A 12 -8.68 7.54 -24.92
CA ARG A 12 -7.92 6.28 -25.05
C ARG A 12 -7.14 5.94 -23.79
N PHE A 13 -6.47 6.92 -23.20
CA PHE A 13 -5.71 6.75 -21.96
C PHE A 13 -6.60 6.26 -20.82
N ASN A 14 -7.81 6.82 -20.65
CA ASN A 14 -8.73 6.36 -19.62
C ASN A 14 -9.24 4.93 -19.86
N ARG A 15 -9.48 4.55 -21.12
CA ARG A 15 -9.93 3.19 -21.48
C ARG A 15 -8.91 2.11 -21.14
N VAL A 16 -7.60 2.40 -21.27
CA VAL A 16 -6.54 1.48 -20.84
C VAL A 16 -6.80 0.94 -19.42
N PHE A 17 -7.13 1.83 -18.47
CA PHE A 17 -7.34 1.43 -17.07
C PHE A 17 -8.72 0.82 -16.82
N ALA A 18 -9.74 1.23 -17.58
CA ALA A 18 -11.07 0.64 -17.48
C ALA A 18 -11.11 -0.79 -18.05
N ASP A 19 -10.36 -1.04 -19.12
CA ASP A 19 -10.34 -2.30 -19.87
C ASP A 19 -9.16 -3.21 -19.50
N HIS A 20 -8.25 -2.74 -18.65
CA HIS A 20 -6.97 -3.40 -18.31
C HIS A 20 -6.10 -3.74 -19.53
N ASP A 21 -6.06 -2.83 -20.51
CA ASP A 21 -5.31 -2.97 -21.76
C ASP A 21 -3.98 -2.21 -21.69
N ALA A 22 -2.99 -2.80 -21.02
CA ALA A 22 -1.66 -2.22 -20.87
C ALA A 22 -0.90 -2.05 -22.20
N GLU A 23 -1.22 -2.85 -23.23
CA GLU A 23 -0.54 -2.76 -24.53
C GLU A 23 -0.94 -1.48 -25.28
N ALA A 24 -2.20 -1.03 -25.11
CA ALA A 24 -2.68 0.20 -25.72
C ALA A 24 -1.95 1.47 -25.26
N LEU A 25 -1.19 1.44 -24.16
CA LEU A 25 -0.40 2.59 -23.67
C LEU A 25 0.79 2.93 -24.55
N ALA A 26 1.40 1.94 -25.21
CA ALA A 26 2.68 2.13 -25.90
C ALA A 26 2.63 3.25 -26.96
N GLY A 27 1.45 3.46 -27.57
CA GLY A 27 1.20 4.53 -28.54
C GLY A 27 0.79 5.87 -27.95
N LEU A 28 0.57 5.98 -26.64
CA LEU A 28 0.04 7.19 -25.99
C LEU A 28 1.12 8.03 -25.30
N ILE A 29 2.29 7.46 -25.00
CA ILE A 29 3.31 8.10 -24.16
C ILE A 29 4.43 8.73 -25.02
N GLY A 30 4.76 9.99 -24.71
CA GLY A 30 5.80 10.78 -25.39
C GLY A 30 7.22 10.41 -24.95
N ALA A 31 8.21 10.78 -25.77
CA ALA A 31 9.63 10.52 -25.51
C ALA A 31 10.14 11.23 -24.24
N ASP A 32 9.69 12.47 -24.02
CA ASP A 32 10.03 13.37 -22.93
C ASP A 32 8.98 13.35 -21.81
N CYS A 33 8.30 12.21 -21.60
CA CYS A 33 7.26 12.10 -20.59
C CYS A 33 7.83 12.36 -19.19
N VAL A 34 7.10 13.13 -18.39
CA VAL A 34 7.38 13.34 -16.96
C VAL A 34 6.12 13.01 -16.18
N MET A 35 6.27 12.19 -15.15
CA MET A 35 5.18 11.83 -14.25
C MET A 35 5.52 12.16 -12.81
N GLU A 36 4.52 12.60 -12.07
CA GLU A 36 4.57 12.67 -10.60
C GLU A 36 3.43 11.82 -10.05
N ALA A 37 3.80 10.74 -9.37
CA ALA A 37 2.88 9.83 -8.70
C ALA A 37 2.40 10.44 -7.38
N ILE A 38 1.31 9.90 -6.84
CA ILE A 38 0.75 10.36 -5.56
C ILE A 38 1.60 9.93 -4.36
N GLN A 39 2.37 8.84 -4.50
CA GLN A 39 3.20 8.26 -3.45
C GLN A 39 4.65 8.09 -3.95
N PRO A 40 5.62 8.05 -3.03
CA PRO A 40 5.48 8.29 -1.59
C PRO A 40 5.30 9.78 -1.27
N ALA A 41 4.49 10.11 -0.26
CA ALA A 41 4.45 11.46 0.31
C ALA A 41 5.83 11.85 0.89
N PRO A 42 6.18 13.16 0.96
CA PRO A 42 5.32 14.31 0.70
C PRO A 42 5.22 14.74 -0.77
N ASP A 43 6.20 14.41 -1.59
CA ASP A 43 6.35 14.98 -2.94
C ASP A 43 5.85 14.07 -4.06
N GLY A 44 5.74 12.76 -3.80
CA GLY A 44 5.45 11.77 -4.83
C GLY A 44 6.70 11.27 -5.55
N ALA A 45 6.64 10.06 -6.11
CA ALA A 45 7.70 9.56 -6.98
C ALA A 45 7.65 10.30 -8.33
N ARG A 46 8.82 10.74 -8.80
CA ARG A 46 8.96 11.40 -10.09
C ARG A 46 9.64 10.45 -11.07
N THR A 47 9.00 10.23 -12.22
CA THR A 47 9.47 9.34 -13.30
C THR A 47 9.65 10.15 -14.57
N GLU A 48 10.77 9.95 -15.27
CA GLU A 48 11.12 10.73 -16.46
C GLU A 48 11.56 9.81 -17.61
N GLY A 49 11.10 10.13 -18.82
CA GLY A 49 11.38 9.35 -20.03
C GLY A 49 10.29 8.34 -20.36
N ARG A 50 10.13 8.08 -21.66
CA ARG A 50 9.05 7.22 -22.18
C ARG A 50 9.00 5.85 -21.53
N ASP A 51 10.13 5.16 -21.44
CA ASP A 51 10.16 3.75 -21.09
C ASP A 51 9.76 3.55 -19.62
N ASP A 52 10.26 4.40 -18.72
CA ASP A 52 9.94 4.33 -17.29
C ASP A 52 8.48 4.76 -17.03
N CYS A 53 8.01 5.86 -17.66
CA CYS A 53 6.61 6.28 -17.57
C CYS A 53 5.65 5.21 -18.11
N LEU A 54 6.02 4.56 -19.22
CA LEU A 54 5.23 3.49 -19.82
C LEU A 54 5.19 2.26 -18.90
N ALA A 55 6.33 1.83 -18.37
CA ALA A 55 6.41 0.70 -17.45
C ALA A 55 5.54 0.90 -16.21
N PHE A 56 5.58 2.11 -15.62
CA PHE A 56 4.75 2.48 -14.49
C PHE A 56 3.25 2.31 -14.78
N TRP A 57 2.75 2.90 -15.87
CA TRP A 57 1.32 2.82 -16.20
C TRP A 57 0.90 1.44 -16.65
N GLN A 58 1.78 0.67 -17.31
CA GLN A 58 1.49 -0.70 -17.70
C GLN A 58 1.30 -1.61 -16.49
N ALA A 59 2.13 -1.46 -15.45
CA ALA A 59 1.96 -2.18 -14.20
C ALA A 59 0.60 -1.87 -13.56
N LEU A 60 0.22 -0.57 -13.52
CA LEU A 60 -1.04 -0.13 -12.96
C LEU A 60 -2.26 -0.59 -13.78
N ALA A 61 -2.18 -0.58 -15.11
CA ALA A 61 -3.25 -1.05 -15.98
C ALA A 61 -3.43 -2.57 -15.94
N ALA A 62 -2.34 -3.33 -15.74
CA ALA A 62 -2.38 -4.78 -15.67
C ALA A 62 -2.98 -5.33 -14.36
N ASP A 63 -2.95 -4.55 -13.28
CA ASP A 63 -3.55 -4.92 -12.01
C ASP A 63 -5.08 -4.93 -12.09
N ARG A 64 -5.68 -6.12 -11.95
CA ARG A 64 -7.14 -6.33 -11.98
C ARG A 64 -7.82 -6.22 -10.62
N GLY A 65 -7.05 -6.09 -9.55
CA GLY A 65 -7.59 -5.86 -8.19
C GLY A 65 -7.98 -4.41 -7.95
N THR A 66 -7.54 -3.51 -8.84
CA THR A 66 -7.74 -2.07 -8.71
C THR A 66 -8.35 -1.52 -10.00
N ARG A 67 -9.00 -0.36 -9.97
CA ARG A 67 -9.47 0.31 -11.19
C ARG A 67 -9.63 1.80 -11.02
N PHE A 68 -9.41 2.55 -12.10
CA PHE A 68 -9.77 3.97 -12.18
C PHE A 68 -11.13 4.14 -12.86
N GLU A 69 -11.98 4.93 -12.23
CA GLU A 69 -13.27 5.38 -12.76
C GLU A 69 -13.18 6.90 -13.02
N PRO A 70 -13.13 7.34 -14.29
CA PRO A 70 -13.17 8.76 -14.62
C PRO A 70 -14.50 9.38 -14.17
N GLU A 71 -14.43 10.45 -13.38
CA GLU A 71 -15.61 11.20 -12.92
C GLU A 71 -15.88 12.42 -13.82
N ASP A 72 -14.83 13.11 -14.27
CA ASP A 72 -14.93 14.30 -15.11
C ASP A 72 -13.62 14.52 -15.89
N VAL A 73 -13.73 14.94 -17.16
CA VAL A 73 -12.59 15.20 -18.05
C VAL A 73 -12.79 16.56 -18.71
N THR A 74 -11.89 17.49 -18.40
CA THR A 74 -11.86 18.82 -19.02
C THR A 74 -10.62 18.96 -19.89
N VAL A 75 -10.77 19.42 -21.13
CA VAL A 75 -9.67 19.62 -22.08
C VAL A 75 -9.57 21.11 -22.44
N SER A 76 -8.35 21.64 -22.43
CA SER A 76 -8.04 23.02 -22.83
C SER A 76 -6.71 23.05 -23.60
N GLY A 77 -6.80 23.10 -24.94
CA GLY A 77 -5.63 23.02 -25.82
C GLY A 77 -4.85 21.72 -25.60
N GLU A 78 -3.57 21.86 -25.28
CA GLU A 78 -2.66 20.74 -24.96
C GLU A 78 -2.83 20.18 -23.54
N ARG A 79 -3.71 20.75 -22.70
CA ARG A 79 -3.89 20.30 -21.31
C ARG A 79 -5.21 19.56 -21.13
N ALA A 80 -5.19 18.58 -20.24
CA ALA A 80 -6.39 17.91 -19.75
C ALA A 80 -6.33 17.75 -18.22
N THR A 81 -7.49 17.86 -17.59
CA THR A 81 -7.68 17.57 -16.17
C THR A 81 -8.65 16.42 -16.07
N ILE A 82 -8.22 15.32 -15.45
CA ILE A 82 -9.02 14.11 -15.25
C ILE A 82 -9.30 14.01 -13.76
N ARG A 83 -10.54 14.19 -13.35
CA ARG A 83 -10.98 13.77 -12.02
C ARG A 83 -11.40 12.31 -12.07
N TRP A 84 -11.04 11.57 -11.05
CA TRP A 84 -11.25 10.13 -11.02
C TRP A 84 -11.52 9.64 -9.60
N ARG A 85 -12.05 8.43 -9.54
CA ARG A 85 -12.10 7.59 -8.35
C ARG A 85 -11.27 6.34 -8.59
N TYR A 86 -10.35 6.05 -7.68
CA TYR A 86 -9.55 4.84 -7.69
C TYR A 86 -10.15 3.89 -6.67
N HIS A 87 -10.52 2.68 -7.12
CA HIS A 87 -11.02 1.60 -6.27
C HIS A 87 -9.89 0.60 -6.07
N PHE A 88 -9.65 0.21 -4.82
CA PHE A 88 -8.64 -0.79 -4.42
C PHE A 88 -9.25 -1.96 -3.65
N GLY A 89 -10.58 -2.09 -3.73
CA GLY A 89 -11.38 -3.15 -3.15
C GLY A 89 -12.85 -2.94 -3.47
N ASP A 90 -13.71 -3.84 -2.98
CA ASP A 90 -15.15 -3.82 -3.24
C ASP A 90 -15.96 -3.09 -2.14
N GLY A 91 -15.32 -2.74 -1.02
CA GLY A 91 -15.97 -2.07 0.10
C GLY A 91 -16.24 -0.58 -0.18
N PRO A 92 -17.24 0.01 0.48
CA PRO A 92 -17.61 1.42 0.28
C PRO A 92 -16.51 2.41 0.70
N ALA A 93 -15.56 1.98 1.54
CA ALA A 93 -14.40 2.75 1.95
C ALA A 93 -13.13 2.41 1.14
N ASP A 94 -13.19 1.41 0.26
CA ASP A 94 -12.03 0.92 -0.51
C ASP A 94 -11.85 1.73 -1.80
N SER A 95 -12.04 3.05 -1.70
CA SER A 95 -11.81 3.96 -2.80
C SER A 95 -11.31 5.32 -2.34
N VAL A 96 -10.55 5.98 -3.20
CA VAL A 96 -10.11 7.36 -3.03
C VAL A 96 -10.45 8.17 -4.26
N ARG A 97 -10.63 9.48 -4.08
CA ARG A 97 -10.80 10.42 -5.20
C ARG A 97 -9.52 11.18 -5.44
N GLY A 98 -9.24 11.48 -6.70
CA GLY A 98 -8.10 12.27 -7.08
C GLY A 98 -8.28 13.01 -8.39
N VAL A 99 -7.19 13.61 -8.83
CA VAL A 99 -7.09 14.36 -10.08
C VAL A 99 -5.73 14.12 -10.71
N THR A 100 -5.70 13.98 -12.03
CA THR A 100 -4.47 13.97 -12.81
C THR A 100 -4.49 15.16 -13.76
N LEU A 101 -3.42 15.96 -13.72
CA LEU A 101 -3.16 17.04 -14.66
C LEU A 101 -2.27 16.50 -15.77
N VAL A 102 -2.76 16.51 -17.00
CA VAL A 102 -2.08 15.88 -18.14
C VAL A 102 -1.75 16.95 -19.18
N ARG A 103 -0.57 16.85 -19.78
CA ARG A 103 -0.20 17.60 -20.98
C ARG A 103 0.04 16.66 -22.15
N VAL A 104 -0.54 17.00 -23.28
CA VAL A 104 -0.47 16.25 -24.54
C VAL A 104 0.19 17.13 -25.60
N ARG A 105 1.22 16.63 -26.26
CA ARG A 105 1.87 17.25 -27.42
C ARG A 105 1.89 16.26 -28.57
N ASP A 106 1.50 16.70 -29.76
CA ASP A 106 1.45 15.86 -30.97
C ASP A 106 0.67 14.53 -30.82
N GLY A 107 -0.35 14.53 -29.94
CA GLY A 107 -1.16 13.33 -29.64
C GLY A 107 -0.50 12.34 -28.66
N LEU A 108 0.56 12.75 -27.96
CA LEU A 108 1.27 11.95 -26.97
C LEU A 108 1.29 12.67 -25.62
N ILE A 109 1.13 11.92 -24.54
CA ILE A 109 1.22 12.41 -23.16
C ILE A 109 2.70 12.67 -22.83
N VAL A 110 3.03 13.93 -22.53
CA VAL A 110 4.38 14.38 -22.17
C VAL A 110 4.49 14.79 -20.70
N GLU A 111 3.37 14.94 -20.00
CA GLU A 111 3.35 15.24 -18.56
C GLU A 111 2.08 14.64 -17.93
N ALA A 112 2.20 14.04 -16.76
CA ALA A 112 1.07 13.65 -15.94
C ALA A 112 1.37 13.79 -14.43
N LEU A 113 0.69 14.73 -13.78
CA LEU A 113 0.88 15.05 -12.36
C LEU A 113 -0.36 14.60 -11.59
N ALA A 114 -0.21 13.61 -10.72
CA ALA A 114 -1.32 12.99 -10.00
C ALA A 114 -1.42 13.45 -8.55
N TYR A 115 -2.63 13.76 -8.10
CA TYR A 115 -2.95 14.16 -6.73
C TYR A 115 -4.17 13.37 -6.24
N SER A 116 -4.24 13.05 -4.95
CA SER A 116 -5.44 12.43 -4.35
C SER A 116 -5.84 13.08 -3.03
N LYS A 117 -7.05 12.76 -2.59
CA LYS A 117 -7.42 12.93 -1.18
C LYS A 117 -6.55 12.04 -0.31
N THR A 118 -6.27 12.49 0.90
CA THR A 118 -5.48 11.75 1.89
C THR A 118 -6.31 10.61 2.50
N GLY A 119 -5.75 9.40 2.48
CA GLY A 119 -6.34 8.22 3.07
C GLY A 119 -5.56 6.96 2.71
N GLY A 120 -4.34 6.81 3.26
CA GLY A 120 -3.52 5.58 3.23
C GLY A 120 -3.71 4.68 2.00
N VAL A 121 -3.55 5.22 0.79
CA VAL A 121 -3.89 4.51 -0.45
C VAL A 121 -2.66 3.74 -0.91
N PRO A 122 -2.76 2.44 -1.18
CA PRO A 122 -1.73 1.70 -1.91
C PRO A 122 -1.86 2.04 -3.40
N LEU A 123 -1.47 3.27 -3.77
CA LEU A 123 -1.19 3.59 -5.17
C LEU A 123 0.21 3.08 -5.47
N ALA A 124 0.40 2.53 -6.66
CA ALA A 124 1.72 2.13 -7.13
C ALA A 124 2.67 3.33 -7.02
N ALA A 125 3.45 3.36 -5.93
CA ALA A 125 4.82 3.82 -6.02
C ALA A 125 5.54 2.75 -6.84
N GLU A 126 6.53 3.13 -7.65
CA GLU A 126 7.63 2.19 -7.88
C GLU A 126 8.00 1.59 -6.52
N ALA A 127 8.14 0.28 -6.43
CA ALA A 127 8.25 -0.50 -5.19
C ALA A 127 9.25 0.11 -4.19
N GLY A 128 8.82 1.14 -3.48
CA GLY A 128 9.48 1.74 -2.36
C GLY A 128 9.20 0.83 -1.18
N GLU A 129 10.23 0.53 -0.41
CA GLU A 129 10.12 -0.26 0.80
C GLU A 129 9.04 0.35 1.71
N ARG A 130 8.09 -0.48 2.18
CA ARG A 130 7.03 -0.03 3.10
C ARG A 130 7.65 0.71 4.28
N THR A 131 7.06 1.82 4.68
CA THR A 131 7.49 2.53 5.89
C THR A 131 7.17 1.70 7.14
N THR A 132 7.90 1.96 8.24
CA THR A 132 7.65 1.31 9.54
C THR A 132 6.19 1.43 9.99
N ARG A 133 5.53 2.56 9.70
CA ARG A 133 4.13 2.79 10.07
C ARG A 133 3.17 1.97 9.21
N GLU A 134 3.39 1.89 7.90
CA GLU A 134 2.57 1.05 7.01
C GLU A 134 2.69 -0.43 7.38
N VAL A 135 3.92 -0.88 7.68
CA VAL A 135 4.14 -2.25 8.15
C VAL A 135 3.37 -2.52 9.44
N LEU A 136 3.43 -1.62 10.41
CA LEU A 136 2.75 -1.76 11.68
C LEU A 136 1.21 -1.74 11.54
N ASP A 137 0.67 -0.87 10.69
CA ASP A 137 -0.77 -0.76 10.46
C ASP A 137 -1.31 -2.05 9.82
N GLN A 138 -0.60 -2.59 8.81
CA GLN A 138 -0.94 -3.87 8.19
C GLN A 138 -0.82 -5.04 9.17
N TYR A 139 0.26 -5.08 9.97
CA TYR A 139 0.44 -6.07 11.03
C TYR A 139 -0.75 -6.07 11.99
N ASN A 140 -1.12 -4.89 12.50
CA ASN A 140 -2.24 -4.74 13.44
C ASN A 140 -3.60 -5.13 12.82
N GLU A 141 -3.80 -4.85 11.53
CA GLU A 141 -5.02 -5.22 10.81
C GLU A 141 -5.18 -6.74 10.71
N ALA A 142 -4.09 -7.49 10.52
CA ALA A 142 -4.12 -8.97 10.48
C ALA A 142 -4.80 -9.56 11.72
N PHE A 143 -4.47 -9.06 12.91
CA PHE A 143 -5.08 -9.51 14.16
C PHE A 143 -6.51 -8.99 14.34
N ARG A 144 -6.80 -7.74 13.94
CA ARG A 144 -8.16 -7.17 14.06
C ARG A 144 -9.17 -7.85 13.14
N ARG A 145 -8.77 -8.28 11.95
CA ARG A 145 -9.65 -8.97 10.97
C ARG A 145 -9.69 -10.48 11.12
N HIS A 146 -8.80 -11.03 11.93
CA HIS A 146 -8.48 -12.45 11.93
C HIS A 146 -8.05 -12.98 10.55
N ASP A 147 -7.22 -12.20 9.87
CA ASP A 147 -6.73 -12.50 8.53
C ASP A 147 -5.20 -12.69 8.55
N PRO A 148 -4.72 -13.93 8.69
CA PRO A 148 -3.29 -14.21 8.67
C PRO A 148 -2.66 -13.97 7.29
N GLY A 149 -3.44 -13.86 6.21
CA GLY A 149 -2.94 -13.62 4.86
C GLY A 149 -2.19 -12.30 4.75
N LEU A 150 -2.61 -11.29 5.54
CA LEU A 150 -1.98 -9.97 5.64
C LEU A 150 -0.54 -9.99 6.18
N LEU A 151 -0.07 -11.11 6.75
CA LEU A 151 1.27 -11.24 7.30
C LEU A 151 2.30 -11.80 6.31
N THR A 152 1.86 -12.46 5.23
CA THR A 152 2.70 -13.30 4.37
C THR A 152 3.90 -12.54 3.79
N ASP A 153 3.67 -11.35 3.24
CA ASP A 153 4.73 -10.53 2.64
C ASP A 153 5.31 -9.49 3.61
N LEU A 154 4.88 -9.54 4.88
CA LEU A 154 5.23 -8.56 5.91
C LEU A 154 6.41 -9.00 6.77
N ILE A 155 6.75 -10.29 6.73
CA ILE A 155 7.74 -10.92 7.59
C ILE A 155 8.97 -11.25 6.75
N ALA A 156 10.15 -10.82 7.18
CA ALA A 156 11.39 -11.11 6.48
C ALA A 156 11.79 -12.58 6.65
N ASP A 157 12.50 -13.14 5.67
CA ASP A 157 13.01 -14.51 5.70
C ASP A 157 13.95 -14.77 6.89
N ASP A 158 14.64 -13.74 7.38
CA ASP A 158 15.54 -13.77 8.53
C ASP A 158 14.90 -13.27 9.83
N CYS A 159 13.56 -13.19 9.89
CA CYS A 159 12.84 -12.72 11.08
C CYS A 159 13.20 -13.51 12.35
N VAL A 160 13.31 -12.79 13.47
CA VAL A 160 13.43 -13.37 14.82
C VAL A 160 12.35 -12.82 15.74
N ILE A 161 11.62 -13.69 16.45
CA ILE A 161 10.65 -13.32 17.47
C ILE A 161 11.08 -13.87 18.83
N GLU A 162 11.04 -13.02 19.86
CA GLU A 162 11.02 -13.40 21.26
C GLU A 162 9.58 -13.29 21.78
N ASP A 163 8.91 -14.43 21.94
CA ASP A 163 7.57 -14.51 22.52
C ASP A 163 7.60 -14.11 24.00
N SER A 164 6.55 -13.46 24.50
CA SER A 164 6.48 -13.03 25.91
C SER A 164 6.42 -14.16 26.94
N GLY A 165 6.28 -15.41 26.51
CA GLY A 165 6.17 -16.55 27.40
C GLY A 165 6.61 -17.86 26.72
N PRO A 166 6.86 -18.91 27.52
CA PRO A 166 6.75 -18.92 28.98
C PRO A 166 7.93 -18.22 29.66
N ALA A 167 7.74 -17.79 30.91
CA ALA A 167 8.83 -17.25 31.73
C ALA A 167 9.95 -18.29 31.94
N PRO A 168 11.21 -17.88 32.17
CA PRO A 168 11.66 -16.49 32.38
C PRO A 168 11.96 -15.70 31.10
N ASP A 169 12.36 -16.38 30.01
CA ASP A 169 12.97 -15.74 28.84
C ASP A 169 12.10 -15.83 27.57
N GLY A 170 10.91 -16.41 27.67
CA GLY A 170 10.05 -16.59 26.51
C GLY A 170 10.49 -17.74 25.60
N VAL A 171 9.97 -17.73 24.36
CA VAL A 171 10.43 -18.62 23.28
C VAL A 171 11.04 -17.79 22.17
N LEU A 172 12.29 -18.09 21.83
CA LEU A 172 12.93 -17.57 20.63
C LEU A 172 12.49 -18.38 19.40
N ARG A 173 12.07 -17.70 18.34
CA ARG A 173 11.71 -18.28 17.04
C ARG A 173 12.53 -17.59 15.95
N GLU A 174 13.20 -18.38 15.13
CA GLU A 174 14.10 -17.88 14.09
C GLU A 174 13.64 -18.33 12.70
N GLY A 175 13.75 -17.42 11.74
CA GLY A 175 13.36 -17.61 10.35
C GLY A 175 11.92 -17.16 10.06
N GLY A 176 11.73 -16.58 8.88
CA GLY A 176 10.46 -16.00 8.43
C GLY A 176 9.30 -16.99 8.48
N ALA A 177 9.53 -18.26 8.13
CA ALA A 177 8.51 -19.30 8.22
C ALA A 177 8.04 -19.57 9.67
N ALA A 178 8.97 -19.57 10.64
CA ALA A 178 8.63 -19.78 12.04
C ALA A 178 7.92 -18.57 12.64
N CYS A 179 8.37 -17.36 12.27
CA CYS A 179 7.71 -16.11 12.63
C CYS A 179 6.27 -16.04 12.08
N LEU A 180 6.12 -16.31 10.78
CA LEU A 180 4.82 -16.31 10.10
C LEU A 180 3.87 -17.32 10.72
N ALA A 181 4.31 -18.57 10.93
CA ALA A 181 3.47 -19.59 11.55
C ALA A 181 2.94 -19.15 12.92
N ARG A 182 3.80 -18.53 13.75
CA ARG A 182 3.40 -18.07 15.09
C ARG A 182 2.36 -16.95 15.04
N TRP A 183 2.59 -15.92 14.24
CA TRP A 183 1.63 -14.82 14.15
C TRP A 183 0.36 -15.20 13.39
N SER A 184 0.44 -16.08 12.39
CA SER A 184 -0.74 -16.60 11.69
C SER A 184 -1.65 -17.40 12.62
N GLU A 185 -1.10 -18.16 13.56
CA GLU A 185 -1.87 -18.85 14.61
C GLU A 185 -2.68 -17.85 15.45
N LEU A 186 -2.03 -16.78 15.92
CA LEU A 186 -2.65 -15.75 16.75
C LEU A 186 -3.67 -14.92 15.97
N ALA A 187 -3.31 -14.46 14.77
CA ALA A 187 -4.19 -13.69 13.91
C ALA A 187 -5.43 -14.51 13.54
N GLY A 188 -5.28 -15.77 13.13
CA GLY A 188 -6.40 -16.64 12.77
C GLY A 188 -7.32 -17.03 13.94
N ASN A 189 -6.90 -16.81 15.19
CA ASN A 189 -7.68 -17.19 16.36
C ASN A 189 -8.78 -16.17 16.67
N ARG A 190 -10.00 -16.48 16.23
CA ARG A 190 -11.22 -15.67 16.44
C ARG A 190 -11.71 -15.60 17.88
N ALA A 191 -11.15 -16.40 18.79
CA ALA A 191 -11.45 -16.30 20.22
C ALA A 191 -10.66 -15.17 20.91
N LEU A 192 -9.65 -14.62 20.22
CA LEU A 192 -8.84 -13.53 20.74
C LEU A 192 -9.40 -12.19 20.27
N THR A 193 -9.37 -11.18 21.14
CA THR A 193 -9.61 -9.79 20.78
C THR A 193 -8.34 -9.01 21.00
N PHE A 194 -7.66 -8.66 19.92
CA PHE A 194 -6.47 -7.81 19.94
C PHE A 194 -6.85 -6.35 19.78
N THR A 195 -6.33 -5.48 20.65
CA THR A 195 -6.58 -4.03 20.64
C THR A 195 -5.24 -3.29 20.63
N PRO A 196 -4.78 -2.79 19.47
CA PRO A 196 -3.59 -1.95 19.42
C PRO A 196 -3.87 -0.60 20.08
N GLU A 197 -2.90 -0.09 20.83
CA GLU A 197 -2.89 1.28 21.37
C GLU A 197 -2.02 2.18 20.47
N PRO A 198 -1.98 3.51 20.66
CA PRO A 198 -1.09 4.37 19.87
C PRO A 198 0.37 3.92 19.98
N ALA A 199 1.01 3.74 18.82
CA ALA A 199 2.41 3.34 18.75
C ALA A 199 3.33 4.53 18.47
N ASP A 200 4.50 4.49 19.09
CA ASP A 200 5.62 5.39 18.80
C ASP A 200 6.53 4.76 17.76
N VAL A 201 6.92 5.55 16.76
CA VAL A 201 7.79 5.11 15.66
C VAL A 201 9.08 5.92 15.67
N HIS A 202 10.20 5.23 15.72
CA HIS A 202 11.55 5.78 15.79
C HIS A 202 12.40 5.19 14.66
N GLY A 203 12.29 5.74 13.46
CA GLY A 203 12.98 5.20 12.29
C GLY A 203 12.50 3.79 11.97
N ASP A 204 13.39 2.81 12.11
CA ASP A 204 13.15 1.38 11.86
C ASP A 204 12.46 0.65 13.03
N LEU A 205 12.29 1.31 14.18
CA LEU A 205 11.70 0.70 15.38
C LEU A 205 10.27 1.19 15.60
N ALA A 206 9.34 0.24 15.75
CA ALA A 206 7.99 0.46 16.26
C ALA A 206 7.88 -0.02 17.72
N VAL A 207 7.36 0.84 18.59
CA VAL A 207 6.98 0.52 19.97
C VAL A 207 5.46 0.49 20.05
N GLN A 208 4.87 -0.70 20.13
CA GLN A 208 3.43 -0.92 20.02
C GLN A 208 2.87 -1.46 21.33
N PRO A 209 2.25 -0.63 22.18
CA PRO A 209 1.46 -1.10 23.31
C PRO A 209 0.15 -1.73 22.82
N TRP A 210 -0.37 -2.73 23.52
CA TRP A 210 -1.59 -3.43 23.11
C TRP A 210 -2.30 -4.10 24.29
N GLY A 211 -3.58 -4.39 24.08
CA GLY A 211 -4.38 -5.29 24.91
C GLY A 211 -4.77 -6.55 24.15
N LEU A 212 -4.76 -7.69 24.83
CA LEU A 212 -5.26 -8.96 24.32
C LEU A 212 -6.28 -9.52 25.31
N ARG A 213 -7.43 -9.96 24.81
CA ARG A 213 -8.49 -10.60 25.59
C ARG A 213 -8.82 -11.96 24.97
N TRP A 214 -9.13 -12.97 25.78
CA TRP A 214 -9.49 -14.33 25.32
C TRP A 214 -10.80 -14.85 25.95
N GLY A 215 -11.51 -14.01 26.70
CA GLY A 215 -12.76 -14.34 27.37
C GLY A 215 -13.45 -13.11 27.98
N ASP A 216 -14.60 -13.32 28.61
CA ASP A 216 -15.42 -12.25 29.20
C ASP A 216 -15.09 -11.95 30.67
N GLY A 217 -14.29 -12.82 31.32
CA GLY A 217 -13.85 -12.63 32.69
C GLY A 217 -12.92 -11.42 32.83
N GLU A 218 -12.90 -10.82 34.02
CA GLU A 218 -12.07 -9.65 34.32
C GLU A 218 -10.56 -9.94 34.15
N GLN A 219 -10.18 -11.19 34.41
CA GLN A 219 -8.82 -11.71 34.30
C GLN A 219 -8.51 -12.35 32.93
N ASP A 220 -9.48 -12.45 32.03
CA ASP A 220 -9.29 -13.06 30.70
C ASP A 220 -8.65 -12.08 29.71
N ARG A 221 -7.69 -11.30 30.20
CA ARG A 221 -6.99 -10.28 29.42
C ARG A 221 -5.58 -10.04 29.93
N VAL A 222 -4.74 -9.56 29.04
CA VAL A 222 -3.40 -9.08 29.36
C VAL A 222 -3.11 -7.81 28.57
N ARG A 223 -2.23 -6.96 29.10
CA ARG A 223 -1.64 -5.85 28.35
C ARG A 223 -0.16 -6.12 28.14
N GLY A 224 0.32 -5.72 26.99
CA GLY A 224 1.71 -5.87 26.63
C GLY A 224 2.23 -4.76 25.74
N VAL A 225 3.48 -4.91 25.33
CA VAL A 225 4.15 -4.06 24.36
C VAL A 225 5.00 -4.94 23.47
N ASN A 226 4.96 -4.67 22.16
CA ASN A 226 5.88 -5.24 21.20
C ASN A 226 6.88 -4.17 20.76
N LEU A 227 8.15 -4.55 20.71
CA LEU A 227 9.19 -3.81 20.00
C LEU A 227 9.40 -4.51 18.67
N LEU A 228 9.10 -3.87 17.55
CA LEU A 228 9.27 -4.44 16.22
C LEU A 228 10.31 -3.64 15.42
N ARG A 229 11.29 -4.32 14.83
CA ARG A 229 12.23 -3.72 13.87
C ARG A 229 11.82 -4.03 12.44
N ILE A 230 11.87 -3.01 11.60
CA ILE A 230 11.46 -3.05 10.20
C ILE A 230 12.66 -2.71 9.32
N ARG A 231 12.93 -3.54 8.32
CA ARG A 231 13.96 -3.31 7.31
C ARG A 231 13.42 -3.76 5.96
N GLY A 232 13.62 -2.99 4.89
CA GLY A 232 13.11 -3.39 3.59
C GLY A 232 11.59 -3.43 3.50
N GLY A 233 10.88 -2.73 4.40
CA GLY A 233 9.43 -2.82 4.54
C GLY A 233 8.92 -4.16 5.09
N GLN A 234 9.78 -4.93 5.75
CA GLN A 234 9.44 -6.20 6.40
C GLN A 234 9.90 -6.22 7.86
N ILE A 235 9.19 -6.97 8.70
CA ILE A 235 9.54 -7.18 10.10
C ILE A 235 10.69 -8.19 10.17
N VAL A 236 11.81 -7.77 10.76
CA VAL A 236 13.03 -8.59 10.93
C VAL A 236 13.26 -9.03 12.38
N GLU A 237 12.68 -8.30 13.34
CA GLU A 237 12.81 -8.62 14.76
C GLU A 237 11.53 -8.22 15.48
N ALA A 238 11.06 -9.04 16.41
CA ALA A 238 10.06 -8.62 17.38
C ALA A 238 10.34 -9.18 18.78
N ARG A 239 10.15 -8.34 19.79
CA ARG A 239 10.21 -8.74 21.20
C ARG A 239 8.92 -8.34 21.89
N GLY A 240 8.23 -9.32 22.47
CA GLY A 240 6.97 -9.09 23.18
C GLY A 240 7.16 -9.12 24.70
N TYR A 241 6.61 -8.14 25.40
CA TYR A 241 6.55 -8.12 26.87
C TYR A 241 5.10 -7.97 27.32
N VAL A 242 4.73 -8.70 28.37
CA VAL A 242 3.39 -8.63 28.97
C VAL A 242 3.45 -8.29 30.45
N LYS A 243 2.37 -7.69 30.96
CA LYS A 243 2.19 -7.57 32.41
C LYS A 243 1.96 -8.96 33.02
N ALA A 244 2.70 -9.22 34.10
CA ALA A 244 2.49 -10.37 34.98
C ALA A 244 1.37 -10.08 36.01
#